data_AF-H0VPS4-F1
#
_entry.id   AF-H0VPS4-F1
#
_cell.length_a   1.000
_cell.length_b   1.000
_cell.length_c   1.000
_cell.angle_alpha   90.00
_cell.angle_beta   90.00
_cell.angle_gamma   90.00
#
_symmetry.space_group_name_H-M   'P 1'
#
loop_
_entity.id
_entity.type
_entity.pdbx_description
1 polymer ?
#
loop_
_entity_poly.entity_id
_entity_poly.type
_entity_poly.pdbx_seq_one_letter_code
_entity_poly.pdbx_strand_id
1 'polypeptide(L)'
;MEARLLSTVLSLLAVLLAGWALEDLDPRKIEGFWREVGVASDKDLALRTPRRAEGVFLTVNGSSLTVKVVFNNSKSCETETTVGWRSGAAENFAFPGHREIHVLDTDYQHYAILRMSLLWRGKDFHVLKYFTRSLEGEDEQGFRKFRELTADTGLYLVAQHGGCGRLERRLGRGLI
;
A
#
# COMPACT_ATOMS: atom_id res chain seq x y z
N MET A 1 -11.51 40.00 35.05
CA MET A 1 -10.60 38.88 34.78
C MET A 1 -11.03 38.26 33.45
N GLU A 2 -10.07 38.18 32.56
CA GLU A 2 -10.15 37.86 31.13
C GLU A 2 -10.72 36.48 30.85
N ALA A 3 -11.73 36.39 29.98
CA ALA A 3 -12.20 35.14 29.39
C ALA A 3 -12.42 35.35 27.89
N ARG A 4 -11.35 35.73 27.17
CA ARG A 4 -11.37 35.88 25.71
C ARG A 4 -10.06 35.45 25.07
N LEU A 5 -9.62 34.20 25.29
CA LEU A 5 -8.40 33.69 24.64
C LEU A 5 -8.38 32.16 24.43
N LEU A 6 -9.54 31.50 24.34
CA LEU A 6 -9.60 30.05 24.06
C LEU A 6 -10.18 29.67 22.69
N SER A 7 -10.66 30.63 21.90
CA SER A 7 -11.29 30.32 20.60
C SER A 7 -10.31 30.25 19.43
N THR A 8 -9.09 30.78 19.54
CA THR A 8 -8.13 30.83 18.41
C THR A 8 -7.23 29.59 18.34
N VAL A 9 -7.02 28.88 19.45
CA VAL A 9 -6.14 27.69 19.48
C VAL A 9 -6.84 26.43 18.97
N LEU A 10 -8.17 26.30 19.17
CA LEU A 10 -8.92 25.17 18.64
C LEU A 10 -9.00 25.18 17.10
N SER A 11 -9.06 26.37 16.49
CA SER A 11 -9.08 26.51 15.03
C SER A 11 -7.76 26.10 14.39
N LEU A 12 -6.63 26.39 15.05
CA LEU A 12 -5.31 25.94 14.60
C LEU A 12 -5.13 24.43 14.76
N LEU A 13 -5.61 23.84 15.87
CA LEU A 13 -5.58 22.39 16.04
C LEU A 13 -6.46 21.64 15.03
N ALA A 14 -7.61 22.20 14.65
CA ALA A 14 -8.48 21.59 13.64
C ALA A 14 -7.82 21.54 12.25
N VAL A 15 -7.03 22.56 11.90
CA VAL A 15 -6.26 22.59 10.64
C VAL A 15 -5.07 21.61 10.68
N LEU A 16 -4.47 21.39 11.86
CA LEU A 16 -3.41 20.39 12.06
C LEU A 16 -3.93 18.95 12.18
N LEU A 17 -5.20 18.75 12.58
CA LEU A 17 -5.88 17.45 12.64
C LEU A 17 -6.62 17.10 11.34
N ALA A 18 -6.72 18.04 10.40
CA ALA A 18 -6.92 17.72 8.99
C ALA A 18 -5.61 17.12 8.46
N GLY A 19 -5.25 15.95 9.00
CA GLY A 19 -4.20 15.11 8.48
C GLY A 19 -4.38 15.02 6.98
N TRP A 20 -3.29 15.26 6.26
CA TRP A 20 -3.19 15.34 4.82
C TRP A 20 -4.33 14.56 4.16
N ALA A 21 -5.41 15.26 3.81
CA ALA A 21 -6.32 14.73 2.82
C ALA A 21 -5.43 14.68 1.58
N LEU A 22 -5.03 13.47 1.19
CA LEU A 22 -4.44 13.28 -0.12
C LEU A 22 -5.45 13.95 -1.06
N GLU A 23 -5.01 14.91 -1.88
CA GLU A 23 -5.82 15.34 -3.01
C GLU A 23 -6.37 14.08 -3.68
N ASP A 24 -7.69 14.06 -3.95
CA ASP A 24 -8.44 12.92 -4.50
C ASP A 24 -7.53 11.98 -5.29
N LEU A 25 -7.25 10.79 -4.74
CA LEU A 25 -6.32 9.83 -5.34
C LEU A 25 -6.63 9.68 -6.83
N ASP A 26 -5.71 10.12 -7.70
CA ASP A 26 -5.81 9.91 -9.14
C ASP A 26 -5.44 8.45 -9.47
N PRO A 27 -6.41 7.57 -9.75
CA PRO A 27 -6.14 6.15 -9.92
C PRO A 27 -5.33 5.88 -11.19
N ARG A 28 -5.38 6.77 -12.18
CA ARG A 28 -4.62 6.56 -13.41
C ARG A 28 -3.13 6.71 -13.16
N LYS A 29 -2.73 7.58 -12.23
CA LYS A 29 -1.32 7.78 -11.88
C LYS A 29 -0.71 6.61 -11.11
N ILE A 30 -1.53 5.76 -10.47
CA ILE A 30 -1.05 4.56 -9.78
C ILE A 30 -0.87 3.35 -10.72
N GLU A 31 -1.29 3.42 -11.98
CA GLU A 31 -1.21 2.29 -12.91
C GLU A 31 0.23 1.82 -13.18
N GLY A 32 0.38 0.54 -13.53
CA GLY A 32 1.65 -0.08 -13.89
C GLY A 32 2.27 -0.88 -12.75
N PHE A 33 3.55 -1.20 -12.89
CA PHE A 33 4.27 -2.07 -11.97
C PHE A 33 4.73 -1.33 -10.71
N TRP A 34 4.60 -2.01 -9.58
CA TRP A 34 5.11 -1.62 -8.27
C TRP A 34 5.77 -2.80 -7.59
N ARG A 35 7.00 -2.63 -7.10
CA ARG A 35 7.71 -3.64 -6.31
C ARG A 35 7.35 -3.50 -4.84
N GLU A 36 7.05 -4.61 -4.16
CA GLU A 36 6.94 -4.63 -2.70
C GLU A 36 8.35 -4.61 -2.08
N VAL A 37 8.60 -3.70 -1.15
CA VAL A 37 9.91 -3.53 -0.50
C VAL A 37 9.80 -3.64 1.02
N GLY A 38 8.69 -3.20 1.61
CA GLY A 38 8.50 -3.24 3.05
C GLY A 38 7.14 -3.79 3.42
N VAL A 39 7.09 -4.60 4.48
CA VAL A 39 5.84 -5.08 5.08
C VAL A 39 5.94 -4.92 6.58
N ALA A 40 4.90 -4.35 7.19
CA ALA A 40 4.78 -4.21 8.64
C ALA A 40 3.38 -4.63 9.11
N SER A 41 3.30 -5.29 10.26
CA SER A 41 2.05 -5.66 10.90
C SER A 41 2.27 -5.91 12.39
N ASP A 42 1.25 -5.66 13.20
CA ASP A 42 1.22 -6.04 14.61
C ASP A 42 0.95 -7.54 14.81
N LYS A 43 0.69 -8.28 13.72
CA LYS A 43 0.46 -9.72 13.71
C LYS A 43 1.50 -10.46 12.88
N ASP A 44 2.19 -11.38 13.54
CA ASP A 44 3.23 -12.23 12.96
C ASP A 44 2.78 -13.04 11.73
N LEU A 45 1.48 -13.38 11.63
CA LEU A 45 0.92 -14.11 10.48
C LEU A 45 1.18 -13.41 9.13
N ALA A 46 1.16 -12.07 9.09
CA ALA A 46 1.43 -11.30 7.86
C ALA A 46 2.86 -11.50 7.37
N LEU A 47 3.74 -11.78 8.32
CA LEU A 47 5.18 -11.80 8.16
C LEU A 47 5.73 -13.22 8.14
N ARG A 48 4.89 -14.25 8.12
CA ARG A 48 5.29 -15.64 7.95
C ARG A 48 4.60 -16.34 6.77
N THR A 49 3.90 -15.59 5.92
CA THR A 49 3.32 -16.18 4.71
C THR A 49 4.42 -16.80 3.83
N PRO A 50 4.30 -18.09 3.44
CA PRO A 50 5.26 -18.74 2.56
C PRO A 50 5.18 -18.17 1.13
N ARG A 51 4.04 -17.60 0.75
CA ARG A 51 3.84 -16.96 -0.56
C ARG A 51 4.02 -15.46 -0.43
N ARG A 52 5.24 -14.98 -0.72
CA ARG A 52 5.60 -13.56 -0.67
C ARG A 52 5.39 -12.88 -2.01
N ALA A 53 4.78 -11.71 -1.97
CA ALA A 53 4.68 -10.86 -3.14
C ALA A 53 6.05 -10.22 -3.41
N GLU A 54 6.50 -10.23 -4.66
CA GLU A 54 7.65 -9.43 -5.11
C GLU A 54 7.21 -8.12 -5.76
N GLY A 55 5.93 -8.02 -6.14
CA GLY A 55 5.38 -6.83 -6.74
C GLY A 55 3.95 -7.04 -7.23
N VAL A 56 3.38 -5.97 -7.77
CA VAL A 56 2.03 -5.93 -8.31
C VAL A 56 2.02 -5.14 -9.63
N PHE A 57 1.11 -5.50 -10.52
CA PHE A 57 0.66 -4.63 -11.59
C PHE A 57 -0.73 -4.11 -11.27
N LEU A 58 -0.88 -2.80 -11.38
CA LEU A 58 -2.14 -2.10 -11.16
C LEU A 58 -2.68 -1.65 -12.52
N THR A 59 -3.93 -1.99 -12.81
CA THR A 59 -4.64 -1.55 -14.03
C THR A 59 -5.99 -1.00 -13.62
N VAL A 60 -6.27 0.24 -14.00
CA VAL A 60 -7.53 0.91 -13.69
C VAL A 60 -8.47 0.82 -14.88
N ASN A 61 -9.71 0.40 -14.62
CA ASN A 61 -10.76 0.38 -15.63
C ASN A 61 -12.04 1.02 -15.06
N GLY A 62 -12.21 2.31 -15.35
CA GLY A 62 -13.32 3.08 -14.79
C GLY A 62 -13.25 3.14 -13.27
N SER A 63 -14.19 2.50 -12.59
CA SER A 63 -14.26 2.41 -11.12
C SER A 63 -13.62 1.15 -10.53
N SER A 64 -13.07 0.26 -11.37
CA SER A 64 -12.39 -0.95 -10.92
C SER A 64 -10.87 -0.81 -10.99
N LEU A 65 -10.21 -1.55 -10.11
CA LEU A 65 -8.75 -1.71 -10.04
C LEU A 65 -8.43 -3.20 -10.12
N THR A 66 -7.80 -3.61 -11.20
CA THR A 66 -7.22 -4.94 -11.35
C THR A 66 -5.83 -4.95 -10.73
N VAL A 67 -5.59 -5.89 -9.82
CA VAL A 67 -4.31 -6.10 -9.15
C VAL A 67 -3.80 -7.49 -9.53
N LYS A 68 -2.72 -7.53 -10.32
CA LYS A 68 -1.97 -8.75 -10.61
C LYS A 68 -0.77 -8.82 -9.69
N VAL A 69 -0.81 -9.70 -8.69
CA VAL A 69 0.29 -9.90 -7.74
C VAL A 69 1.28 -10.92 -8.30
N VAL A 70 2.57 -10.61 -8.21
CA VAL A 70 3.68 -11.49 -8.59
C VAL A 70 4.27 -12.11 -7.33
N PHE A 71 4.36 -13.43 -7.30
CA PHE A 71 4.95 -14.19 -6.21
C PHE A 71 6.20 -14.93 -6.69
N ASN A 72 7.11 -15.16 -5.76
CA ASN A 72 8.20 -16.11 -5.93
C ASN A 72 7.96 -17.32 -5.06
N ASN A 73 7.80 -18.47 -5.70
CA ASN A 73 7.56 -19.74 -5.03
C ASN A 73 8.76 -20.69 -5.20
N SER A 74 9.99 -20.21 -4.94
CA SER A 74 11.28 -20.95 -4.92
C SER A 74 11.65 -21.81 -6.16
N LYS A 75 10.71 -22.07 -7.07
CA LYS A 75 10.72 -22.99 -8.20
C LYS A 75 10.16 -22.31 -9.45
N SER A 76 9.25 -21.35 -9.30
CA SER A 76 8.61 -20.61 -10.39
C SER A 76 8.12 -19.24 -9.96
N CYS A 77 7.99 -18.36 -10.94
CA CYS A 77 7.27 -17.10 -10.80
C CYS A 77 5.78 -17.35 -11.04
N GLU A 78 4.98 -17.07 -10.02
CA GLU A 78 3.54 -17.25 -10.05
C GLU A 78 2.85 -15.88 -10.04
N THR A 79 1.68 -15.80 -10.66
CA THR A 79 0.89 -14.58 -10.62
C THR A 79 -0.56 -14.86 -10.28
N GLU A 80 -1.16 -14.03 -9.45
CA GLU A 80 -2.59 -14.08 -9.12
C GLU A 80 -3.23 -12.73 -9.45
N THR A 81 -4.39 -12.75 -10.10
CA THR A 81 -5.14 -11.54 -10.44
C THR A 81 -6.39 -11.44 -9.60
N THR A 82 -6.63 -10.27 -9.01
CA THR A 82 -7.88 -9.94 -8.35
C THR A 82 -8.39 -8.60 -8.85
N VAL A 83 -9.70 -8.41 -8.82
CA VAL A 83 -10.33 -7.15 -9.22
C VAL A 83 -11.03 -6.58 -7.99
N GLY A 84 -10.77 -5.31 -7.73
CA GLY A 84 -11.44 -4.54 -6.69
C GLY A 84 -12.23 -3.40 -7.30
N TRP A 85 -13.13 -2.85 -6.51
CA TRP A 85 -13.96 -1.70 -6.88
C TRP A 85 -13.77 -0.60 -5.86
N ARG A 86 -13.84 0.65 -6.32
CA ARG A 86 -13.82 1.81 -5.42
C ARG A 86 -14.95 1.68 -4.40
N SER A 87 -14.64 1.79 -3.11
CA SER A 87 -15.61 1.68 -2.02
C SER A 87 -15.66 2.97 -1.20
N GLY A 88 -16.81 3.64 -1.17
CA GLY A 88 -17.02 4.83 -0.33
C GLY A 88 -16.06 5.98 -0.69
N ALA A 89 -15.10 6.27 0.21
CA ALA A 89 -14.12 7.35 0.06
C ALA A 89 -13.19 7.15 -1.15
N ALA A 90 -12.71 8.26 -1.73
CA ALA A 90 -11.97 8.26 -3.00
C ALA A 90 -10.64 7.48 -3.01
N GLU A 91 -10.13 7.11 -1.83
CA GLU A 91 -8.82 6.50 -1.61
C GLU A 91 -8.89 4.97 -1.34
N ASN A 92 -10.09 4.38 -1.33
CA ASN A 92 -10.32 3.01 -0.91
C ASN A 92 -10.80 2.10 -2.04
N PHE A 93 -10.23 0.89 -2.09
CA PHE A 93 -10.66 -0.19 -2.99
C PHE A 93 -11.04 -1.44 -2.19
N ALA A 94 -12.25 -1.93 -2.41
CA ALA A 94 -12.75 -3.19 -1.84
C ALA A 94 -12.50 -4.35 -2.80
N PHE A 95 -12.05 -5.48 -2.26
CA PHE A 95 -11.70 -6.70 -2.97
C PHE A 95 -12.44 -7.90 -2.36
N PRO A 96 -12.59 -9.00 -3.14
CA PRO A 96 -13.18 -10.24 -2.64
C PRO A 96 -12.55 -10.73 -1.33
N GLY A 97 -13.39 -11.31 -0.46
CA GLY A 97 -12.97 -11.80 0.85
C GLY A 97 -12.81 -10.73 1.92
N HIS A 98 -13.60 -9.64 1.85
CA HIS A 98 -13.58 -8.52 2.81
C HIS A 98 -12.19 -7.91 2.97
N ARG A 99 -11.53 -7.71 1.84
CA ARG A 99 -10.23 -7.06 1.76
C ARG A 99 -10.43 -5.63 1.33
N GLU A 100 -9.76 -4.70 2.00
CA GLU A 100 -9.75 -3.30 1.63
C GLU A 100 -8.32 -2.81 1.52
N ILE A 101 -8.05 -1.98 0.52
CA ILE A 101 -6.78 -1.29 0.34
C ILE A 101 -7.03 0.19 0.43
N HIS A 102 -6.32 0.84 1.35
CA HIS A 102 -6.28 2.29 1.50
C HIS A 102 -4.87 2.78 1.16
N VAL A 103 -4.76 3.76 0.25
CA VAL A 103 -3.49 4.43 -0.04
C VAL A 103 -3.26 5.50 1.03
N LEU A 104 -2.22 5.35 1.85
CA LEU A 104 -1.90 6.29 2.92
C LEU A 104 -1.02 7.46 2.44
N ASP A 105 -0.08 7.19 1.53
CA ASP A 105 0.78 8.21 0.94
C ASP A 105 1.38 7.69 -0.37
N THR A 106 1.54 8.55 -1.36
CA THR A 106 2.21 8.23 -2.62
C THR A 106 2.56 9.51 -3.37
N ASP A 107 3.70 9.52 -4.04
CA ASP A 107 4.06 10.55 -5.03
C ASP A 107 3.80 10.09 -6.48
N TYR A 108 3.17 8.93 -6.65
CA TYR A 108 2.88 8.21 -7.90
C TYR A 108 4.11 7.74 -8.71
N GLN A 109 5.25 8.41 -8.57
CA GLN A 109 6.43 8.24 -9.40
C GLN A 109 7.49 7.35 -8.76
N HIS A 110 7.60 7.35 -7.44
CA HIS A 110 8.70 6.66 -6.75
C HIS A 110 8.17 5.67 -5.73
N TYR A 111 7.18 6.03 -4.93
CA TYR A 111 6.71 5.18 -3.84
C TYR A 111 5.19 5.21 -3.62
N ALA A 112 4.70 4.18 -2.94
CA ALA A 112 3.36 4.14 -2.37
C ALA A 112 3.37 3.39 -1.04
N ILE A 113 2.66 3.93 -0.05
CA ILE A 113 2.42 3.32 1.26
C ILE A 113 0.94 2.95 1.33
N LEU A 114 0.67 1.66 1.53
CA LEU A 114 -0.68 1.12 1.54
C LEU A 114 -1.01 0.50 2.89
N ARG A 115 -2.25 0.66 3.34
CA ARG A 115 -2.84 -0.14 4.40
C ARG A 115 -3.79 -1.16 3.78
N MET A 116 -3.49 -2.43 3.97
CA MET A 116 -4.38 -3.53 3.62
C MET A 116 -5.11 -3.99 4.87
N SER A 117 -6.43 -3.96 4.82
CA SER A 117 -7.31 -4.52 5.85
C SER A 117 -7.94 -5.81 5.35
N LEU A 118 -8.03 -6.82 6.20
CA LEU A 118 -8.68 -8.09 5.93
C LEU A 118 -9.43 -8.52 7.19
N LEU A 119 -10.65 -9.01 7.02
CA LEU A 119 -11.34 -9.74 8.09
C LEU A 119 -10.88 -11.20 8.11
N TRP A 120 -10.11 -11.61 9.13
CA TRP A 120 -9.64 -12.98 9.29
C TRP A 120 -10.17 -13.59 10.57
N ARG A 121 -10.96 -14.68 10.45
CA ARG A 121 -11.62 -15.36 11.59
C ARG A 121 -12.38 -14.40 12.51
N GLY A 122 -13.08 -13.42 11.93
CA GLY A 122 -13.86 -12.42 12.66
C GLY A 122 -13.04 -11.35 13.39
N LYS A 123 -11.73 -11.24 13.08
CA LYS A 123 -10.87 -10.18 13.60
C LYS A 123 -10.30 -9.36 12.45
N ASP A 124 -10.27 -8.05 12.65
CA ASP A 124 -9.59 -7.16 11.72
C ASP A 124 -8.08 -7.38 11.78
N PHE A 125 -7.52 -7.44 10.59
CA PHE A 125 -6.12 -7.67 10.35
C PHE A 125 -5.60 -6.58 9.44
N HIS A 126 -4.54 -5.90 9.87
CA HIS A 126 -3.95 -4.82 9.10
C HIS A 126 -2.50 -5.12 8.75
N VAL A 127 -2.15 -4.80 7.51
CA VAL A 127 -0.78 -4.87 7.01
C VAL A 127 -0.47 -3.56 6.32
N LEU A 128 0.62 -2.93 6.75
CA LEU A 128 1.21 -1.79 6.08
C LEU A 128 2.22 -2.30 5.06
N LYS A 129 2.16 -1.78 3.84
CA LYS A 129 3.04 -2.18 2.76
C LYS A 129 3.68 -0.97 2.11
N TYR A 130 4.97 -1.08 1.84
CA TYR A 130 5.75 -0.11 1.10
C TYR A 130 6.07 -0.64 -0.29
N PHE A 131 5.70 0.13 -1.29
CA PHE A 131 5.94 -0.17 -2.69
C PHE A 131 6.82 0.90 -3.33
N THR A 132 7.62 0.50 -4.33
CA THR A 132 8.40 1.42 -5.16
C THR A 132 8.26 1.12 -6.65
N ARG A 133 8.38 2.14 -7.49
CA ARG A 133 8.55 1.98 -8.94
C ARG A 133 9.93 1.46 -9.33
N SER A 134 10.92 1.65 -8.46
CA SER A 134 12.30 1.25 -8.73
C SER A 134 12.48 -0.27 -8.67
N LEU A 135 13.39 -0.79 -9.50
CA LEU A 135 13.90 -2.16 -9.35
C LEU A 135 15.26 -2.20 -8.63
N GLU A 136 15.78 -1.03 -8.28
CA GLU A 136 17.13 -0.83 -7.76
C GLU A 136 17.04 0.12 -6.56
N GLY A 137 17.34 -0.40 -5.37
CA GLY A 137 17.27 0.36 -4.13
C GLY A 137 15.85 0.63 -3.62
N GLU A 138 15.82 1.16 -2.40
CA GLU A 138 14.63 1.71 -1.75
C GLU A 138 14.62 3.23 -2.01
N ASP A 139 13.47 3.83 -2.32
CA ASP A 139 13.40 5.30 -2.30
C ASP A 139 13.58 5.78 -0.85
N GLU A 140 14.68 6.48 -0.57
CA GLU A 140 15.07 6.82 0.79
C GLU A 140 14.04 7.69 1.50
N GLN A 141 13.37 8.61 0.80
CA GLN A 141 12.38 9.49 1.41
C GLN A 141 11.09 8.73 1.75
N GLY A 142 10.50 8.03 0.77
CA GLY A 142 9.31 7.20 0.99
C GLY A 142 9.55 6.12 2.04
N PHE A 143 10.74 5.54 2.07
CA PHE A 143 11.10 4.51 3.04
C PHE A 143 11.24 5.06 4.45
N ARG A 144 11.83 6.25 4.63
CA ARG A 144 11.87 6.92 5.95
C ARG A 144 10.45 7.18 6.46
N LYS A 145 9.55 7.70 5.61
CA LYS A 145 8.13 7.88 5.97
C LYS A 145 7.46 6.56 6.37
N PHE A 146 7.72 5.48 5.62
CA PHE A 146 7.21 4.15 5.97
C PHE A 146 7.72 3.69 7.33
N ARG A 147 9.00 3.88 7.61
CA ARG A 147 9.61 3.56 8.91
C ARG A 147 9.02 4.37 10.05
N GLU A 148 8.71 5.65 9.84
CA GLU A 148 8.04 6.51 10.81
C GLU A 148 6.61 6.02 11.07
N LEU A 149 5.83 5.75 10.02
CA LEU A 149 4.46 5.22 10.13
C LEU A 149 4.39 3.83 10.78
N THR A 150 5.48 3.07 10.73
CA THR A 150 5.56 1.70 11.27
C THR A 150 6.40 1.61 12.54
N ALA A 151 6.82 2.74 13.12
CA ALA A 151 7.71 2.76 14.29
C ALA A 151 7.11 2.00 15.48
N ASP A 152 5.80 2.13 15.69
CA ASP A 152 5.06 1.44 16.77
C ASP A 152 4.51 0.07 16.33
N THR A 153 4.74 -0.32 15.08
CA THR A 153 4.32 -1.61 14.53
C THR A 153 5.44 -2.62 14.73
N GLY A 154 5.34 -3.46 15.76
CA GLY A 154 6.45 -4.26 16.32
C GLY A 154 7.14 -5.27 15.40
N LEU A 155 6.70 -5.46 14.15
CA LEU A 155 7.35 -6.39 13.22
C LEU A 155 7.42 -5.79 11.80
N TYR A 156 8.62 -5.86 11.22
CA TYR A 156 8.99 -5.27 9.93
C TYR A 156 9.81 -6.27 9.11
N LEU A 157 9.52 -6.40 7.82
CA LEU A 157 10.31 -7.18 6.88
C LEU A 157 10.63 -6.37 5.62
N VAL A 158 11.91 -6.36 5.25
CA VAL A 158 12.35 -5.98 3.91
C VAL A 158 12.03 -7.15 2.98
N ALA A 159 11.35 -6.89 1.86
CA ALA A 159 11.09 -7.90 0.85
C ALA A 159 12.42 -8.41 0.27
N GLN A 160 12.58 -9.73 0.14
CA GLN A 160 13.75 -10.30 -0.51
C GLN A 160 13.71 -10.01 -2.01
N HIS A 161 14.79 -9.46 -2.54
CA HIS A 161 14.95 -9.14 -3.96
C HIS A 161 15.08 -10.40 -4.82
N GLY A 162 13.97 -11.03 -5.18
CA GLY A 162 13.99 -12.13 -6.14
C GLY A 162 13.82 -11.68 -7.60
N GLY A 163 13.94 -12.65 -8.51
CA GLY A 163 13.96 -12.41 -9.95
C GLY A 163 12.59 -12.25 -10.60
N CYS A 164 11.51 -12.65 -9.93
CA CYS A 164 10.19 -12.77 -10.52
C CYS A 164 9.55 -11.42 -10.84
N GLY A 165 9.64 -10.46 -9.92
CA GLY A 165 9.17 -9.09 -10.18
C GLY A 165 9.91 -8.43 -11.36
N ARG A 166 11.23 -8.67 -11.47
CA ARG A 166 12.04 -8.16 -12.58
C ARG A 166 11.67 -8.84 -13.90
N LEU A 167 11.46 -10.16 -13.89
CA LEU A 167 11.09 -10.94 -15.05
C LEU A 167 9.72 -10.53 -15.58
N GLU A 168 8.69 -10.51 -14.74
CA GLU A 168 7.32 -10.16 -15.15
C GLU A 168 7.24 -8.74 -15.71
N ARG A 169 7.96 -7.76 -15.12
CA ARG A 169 8.03 -6.39 -15.65
C ARG A 169 8.65 -6.35 -17.05
N ARG A 170 9.74 -7.08 -17.28
CA ARG A 170 10.39 -7.16 -18.61
C ARG A 170 9.52 -7.81 -19.66
N LEU A 171 8.76 -8.84 -19.26
CA LEU A 171 7.88 -9.56 -20.18
C LEU A 171 6.65 -8.74 -20.58
N GLY A 172 6.39 -7.58 -19.97
CA GLY A 172 5.23 -6.74 -20.27
C GLY A 172 3.89 -7.42 -19.96
N ARG A 173 3.90 -8.57 -19.27
CA ARG A 173 2.73 -9.41 -18.95
C ARG A 173 1.81 -8.79 -17.89
N GLY A 174 2.02 -7.51 -17.58
CA GLY A 174 1.16 -6.70 -16.72
C GLY A 174 0.07 -5.94 -17.47
N LEU A 175 0.05 -6.00 -18.80
CA LEU A 175 -1.03 -5.47 -19.62
C LEU A 175 -1.97 -6.63 -19.98
N ILE A 176 -3.19 -6.59 -19.45
CA ILE A 176 -4.32 -7.39 -19.92
C ILE A 176 -5.03 -6.58 -21.00
#